data_AF-A0A7K9TWP9-F1
#
_entry.id   AF-A0A7K9TWP9-F1
#
_cell.length_a   1.000
_cell.length_b   1.000
_cell.length_c   1.000
_cell.angle_alpha   90.00
_cell.angle_beta   90.00
_cell.angle_gamma   90.00
#
_symmetry.space_group_name_H-M   'P 1'
#
loop_
_entity.id
_entity.type
_entity.pdbx_description
1 polymer ?
#
loop_
_entity_poly.entity_id
_entity_poly.type
_entity_poly.pdbx_seq_one_letter_code
_entity_poly.pdbx_strand_id
1 'polypeptide(L)' 'MLGHGRTGTMLACYLAKTQKLNGAEAIREIRRLRPGSIETREQEQAVIEFCRSL' A
#
# COMPACT_ATOMS: atom_id res chain seq x y z
N MET A 1 -15.47 -0.07 -2.46
CA MET A 1 -15.79 1.39 -2.43
C MET A 1 -14.91 2.05 -3.48
N LEU A 2 -15.39 2.99 -4.29
CA LEU A 2 -14.55 3.55 -5.36
C LEU A 2 -13.33 4.28 -4.75
N GLY A 3 -12.15 4.09 -5.34
CA GLY A 3 -10.91 4.74 -4.88
C GLY A 3 -10.23 4.09 -3.67
N HIS A 4 -10.57 2.85 -3.31
CA HIS A 4 -9.91 2.14 -2.21
C HIS A 4 -8.77 1.23 -2.67
N GLY A 5 -8.98 0.42 -3.71
CA GLY A 5 -7.98 -0.51 -4.22
C GLY A 5 -6.79 0.20 -4.88
N ARG A 6 -6.98 0.68 -6.12
CA ARG A 6 -5.91 1.31 -6.93
C ARG A 6 -5.26 2.52 -6.23
N THR A 7 -6.06 3.44 -5.70
CA THR A 7 -5.54 4.61 -4.97
C THR A 7 -4.84 4.19 -3.69
N GLY A 8 -5.39 3.25 -2.91
CA GLY A 8 -4.74 2.73 -1.70
C GLY A 8 -3.40 2.05 -2.00
N THR A 9 -3.31 1.34 -3.13
CA THR A 9 -2.08 0.71 -3.61
C THR A 9 -1.00 1.76 -3.87
N MET A 10 -1.31 2.80 -4.64
CA MET A 10 -0.36 3.88 -4.95
C MET A 10 0.04 4.68 -3.72
N LEU A 11 -0.90 4.94 -2.81
CA LEU A 11 -0.60 5.63 -1.55
C LEU A 11 0.30 4.78 -0.65
N ALA A 12 0.11 3.46 -0.60
CA ALA A 12 1.02 2.58 0.15
C ALA A 12 2.43 2.60 -0.44
N CYS A 13 2.59 2.51 -1.76
CA CYS A 13 3.91 2.65 -2.40
C CYS A 13 4.56 4.02 -2.08
N TYR A 14 3.77 5.10 -2.12
CA TYR A 14 4.26 6.43 -1.78
C TYR A 14 4.72 6.52 -0.31
N LEU A 15 3.93 6.00 0.63
CA LEU A 15 4.28 5.95 2.06
C LEU A 15 5.53 5.10 2.29
N ALA A 16 5.64 3.94 1.64
CA ALA A 16 6.82 3.09 1.73
C ALA A 16 8.10 3.84 1.35
N LYS A 17 8.09 4.51 0.21
CA LYS A 17 9.24 5.28 -0.27
C LYS A 17 9.57 6.47 0.63
N THR A 18 8.57 7.24 1.05
CA THR A 18 8.78 8.48 1.80
C THR A 18 9.11 8.27 3.27
N GLN A 19 8.59 7.19 3.87
CA GLN A 19 8.77 6.87 5.29
C GLN A 19 9.71 5.68 5.53
N LYS A 20 10.31 5.11 4.47
CA LYS A 20 11.22 3.95 4.53
C LYS A 20 10.58 2.72 5.18
N LEU A 21 9.30 2.50 4.90
CA LEU A 21 8.55 1.34 5.40
C LEU A 21 8.75 0.14 4.47
N ASN A 22 8.75 -1.07 5.04
CA ASN A 22 8.60 -2.27 4.21
C ASN A 22 7.14 -2.43 3.71
N GLY A 23 6.91 -3.33 2.76
CA GLY A 23 5.59 -3.47 2.13
C GLY A 23 4.47 -3.78 3.12
N ALA A 24 4.72 -4.63 4.12
CA ALA A 24 3.72 -4.98 5.13
C ALA A 24 3.38 -3.79 6.04
N GLU A 25 4.39 -2.99 6.41
CA GLU A 25 4.21 -1.75 7.18
C GLU A 25 3.42 -0.71 6.39
N ALA A 26 3.74 -0.51 5.11
CA ALA A 26 3.02 0.42 4.25
C ALA A 26 1.54 0.06 4.04
N ILE A 27 1.23 -1.23 3.85
CA ILE A 27 -0.15 -1.74 3.77
C ILE A 27 -0.90 -1.50 5.08
N ARG A 28 -0.26 -1.78 6.22
CA ARG A 28 -0.85 -1.58 7.54
C ARG A 28 -1.14 -0.11 7.79
N GLU A 29 -0.19 0.76 7.44
CA GLU A 29 -0.32 2.20 7.65
C GLU A 29 -1.41 2.81 6.78
N ILE A 30 -1.50 2.45 5.49
CA ILE A 30 -2.58 2.97 4.65
C ILE A 30 -3.95 2.49 5.13
N ARG A 31 -4.07 1.26 5.64
CA ARG A 31 -5.32 0.74 6.21
C ARG A 31 -5.68 1.42 7.53
N ARG A 32 -4.70 1.83 8.33
CA ARG A 32 -4.91 2.62 9.54
C ARG A 32 -5.43 4.02 9.21
N LEU A 33 -4.83 4.69 8.22
CA LEU A 33 -5.21 6.04 7.79
C LEU A 33 -6.52 6.05 7.00
N ARG A 34 -6.75 5.03 6.18
CA ARG A 34 -7.88 4.91 5.26
C ARG A 34 -8.39 3.47 5.28
N PRO A 35 -9.29 3.13 6.23
CA PRO A 35 -9.85 1.79 6.34
C PRO A 35 -10.43 1.29 5.02
N GLY A 36 -10.18 0.01 4.70
CA GLY A 36 -10.60 -0.62 3.46
C GLY A 36 -9.72 -0.32 2.25
N SER A 37 -8.62 0.42 2.38
CA SER A 37 -7.63 0.56 1.30
C SER A 37 -6.93 -0.76 0.98
N ILE A 38 -6.60 -0.93 -0.30
CA ILE A 38 -6.05 -2.16 -0.90
C ILE A 38 -7.05 -3.32 -0.77
N GLU A 39 -7.76 -3.57 -1.87
CA GLU A 39 -8.96 -4.41 -1.91
C GLU A 39 -8.66 -5.86 -2.32
N THR A 40 -7.52 -6.12 -2.99
CA THR A 40 -7.17 -7.47 -3.47
C THR A 40 -5.75 -7.89 -3.10
N ARG A 41 -5.48 -9.20 -3.13
CA ARG A 41 -4.14 -9.76 -2.83
C ARG A 41 -3.10 -9.34 -3.87
N GLU A 42 -3.50 -9.20 -5.12
CA GLU A 42 -2.62 -8.76 -6.20
C GLU A 42 -2.15 -7.32 -5.96
N GLN A 43 -3.01 -6.47 -5.39
CA GLN A 43 -2.63 -5.11 -5.00
C GLN A 43 -1.68 -5.10 -3.80
N GLU A 44 -1.90 -5.95 -2.80
CA GLU A 44 -0.95 -6.13 -1.69
C GLU A 44 0.42 -6.57 -2.21
N GLN A 45 0.43 -7.56 -3.10
CA GLN A 45 1.64 -8.10 -3.71
C GLN A 45 2.40 -7.04 -4.51
N ALA A 46 1.69 -6.20 -5.28
CA ALA A 46 2.30 -5.09 -6.02
C ALA A 46 3.02 -4.09 -5.09
N VAL A 47 2.46 -3.79 -3.91
CA VAL A 47 3.12 -2.94 -2.91
C VAL A 47 4.38 -3.62 -2.37
N ILE A 48 4.30 -4.91 -2.03
CA ILE A 48 5.43 -5.68 -1.50
C ILE A 48 6.57 -5.73 -2.53
N GLU A 49 6.27 -5.98 -3.80
CA GLU A 49 7.24 -6.02 -4.89
C GLU A 49 7.88 -4.65 -5.14
N PHE A 50 7.07 -3.59 -5.20
CA PHE A 50 7.58 -2.23 -5.29
C PHE A 50 8.58 -1.93 -4.16
N CYS A 51 8.23 -2.26 -2.91
CA CYS A 51 9.11 -2.01 -1.76
C CYS A 51 10.43 -2.78 -1.82
N ARG A 52 10.46 -3.96 -2.45
CA ARG A 52 11.71 -4.73 -2.67
C ARG A 52 12.61 -4.12 -3.74
N SER A 53 12.04 -3.30 -4.62
CA SER A 53 12.75 -2.61 -5.71
C SER A 53 13.21 -1.18 -5.37
N LEU A 54 12.87 -0.68 -4.18
CA LEU A 54 13.33 0.60 -3.64
C LEU A 54 14.76 0.51 -3.12
#